data_AF-A0A3D6DHL7-F1
#
_entry.id   AF-A0A3D6DHL7-F1
#
_cell.length_a   1.000
_cell.length_b   1.000
_cell.length_c   1.000
_cell.angle_alpha   90.00
_cell.angle_beta   90.00
_cell.angle_gamma   90.00
#
_symmetry.space_group_name_H-M   'P 1'
#
loop_
_entity.id
_entity.type
_entity.pdbx_description
1 polymer ?
#
loop_
_entity_poly.entity_id
_entity_poly.type
_entity_poly.pdbx_seq_one_letter_code
_entity_poly.pdbx_strand_id
1 'polypeptide(L)' 'NGVPLYSGLAAALAEPGLHPHLYGKAAVREGRKMGHITVLADSPDAAEQRALALRDHISTVHAH' A
#
# COMPACT_ATOMS: atom_id res chain seq x y z
N ASN A 1 12.39 -13.92 -4.16
CA ASN A 1 11.28 -14.03 -5.15
C ASN A 1 10.28 -15.02 -4.62
N GLY A 2 9.06 -14.59 -4.32
CA GLY A 2 8.00 -15.45 -3.80
C GLY A 2 6.63 -14.80 -3.95
N VAL A 3 5.59 -15.52 -3.52
CA VAL A 3 4.20 -15.04 -3.53
C VAL A 3 4.12 -13.73 -2.72
N PRO A 4 3.52 -12.66 -3.26
CA PRO A 4 3.44 -11.38 -2.56
C PRO A 4 2.57 -11.48 -1.31
N LEU A 5 3.06 -10.91 -0.23
CA LEU A 5 2.31 -10.66 1.00
C LEU A 5 2.31 -9.15 1.27
N TYR A 6 1.13 -8.57 1.47
CA TYR A 6 0.97 -7.14 1.69
C TYR A 6 0.85 -6.86 3.19
N SER A 7 1.98 -6.64 3.84
CA SER A 7 2.03 -6.35 5.28
C SER A 7 1.37 -5.00 5.58
N GLY A 8 0.60 -4.94 6.67
CA GLY A 8 -0.10 -3.73 7.11
C GLY A 8 -1.32 -3.33 6.28
N LEU A 9 -1.51 -3.90 5.08
CA LEU A 9 -2.60 -3.51 4.18
C LEU A 9 -3.98 -3.78 4.78
N ALA A 10 -4.16 -4.91 5.48
CA ALA A 10 -5.45 -5.24 6.11
C ALA A 10 -5.86 -4.21 7.18
N ALA A 11 -4.92 -3.74 7.99
CA ALA A 11 -5.19 -2.68 8.97
C ALA A 11 -5.43 -1.33 8.28
N ALA A 12 -4.65 -1.03 7.24
CA ALA A 12 -4.78 0.21 6.49
C ALA A 12 -6.13 0.35 5.80
N LEU A 13 -6.78 -0.76 5.39
CA LEU A 13 -8.12 -0.75 4.80
C LEU A 13 -9.21 -0.16 5.72
N ALA A 14 -8.94 0.01 7.02
CA ALA A 14 -9.83 0.74 7.93
C ALA A 14 -9.76 2.26 7.76
N GLU A 15 -8.75 2.80 7.09
CA GLU A 15 -8.60 4.24 6.84
C GLU A 15 -9.63 4.72 5.79
N PRO A 16 -10.49 5.70 6.13
CA PRO A 16 -11.45 6.25 5.18
C PRO A 16 -10.76 6.88 3.97
N GLY A 17 -11.25 6.55 2.77
CA GLY A 17 -10.71 7.09 1.52
C GLY A 17 -9.40 6.46 1.06
N LEU A 18 -8.91 5.40 1.71
CA LEU A 18 -7.81 4.59 1.19
C LEU A 18 -8.31 3.67 0.06
N HIS A 19 -7.64 3.76 -1.09
CA HIS A 19 -7.88 2.93 -2.27
C HIS A 19 -6.58 2.24 -2.69
N PRO A 20 -6.39 0.96 -2.34
CA PRO A 20 -5.25 0.18 -2.81
C PRO A 20 -5.46 -0.31 -4.25
N HIS A 21 -4.43 -0.19 -5.08
CA HIS A 21 -4.39 -0.80 -6.41
C HIS A 21 -3.20 -1.75 -6.50
N LEU A 22 -3.49 -3.05 -6.47
CA LEU A 22 -2.51 -4.12 -6.53
C LEU A 22 -2.42 -4.64 -7.98
N TYR A 23 -1.20 -4.78 -8.52
CA TYR A 23 -1.01 -5.15 -9.92
C TYR A 23 -1.12 -6.66 -10.22
N GLY A 24 -1.51 -7.49 -9.24
CA GLY A 24 -1.65 -8.95 -9.44
C GLY A 24 -0.37 -9.69 -9.81
N LYS A 25 0.80 -9.12 -9.48
CA LYS A 25 2.10 -9.65 -9.86
C LYS A 25 2.44 -10.90 -9.04
N ALA A 26 2.65 -12.03 -9.72
CA ALA A 26 2.89 -13.33 -9.09
C ALA A 26 4.16 -13.43 -8.21
N ALA A 27 5.16 -12.56 -8.42
CA ALA A 27 6.42 -12.61 -7.68
C ALA A 27 6.96 -11.22 -7.31
N VAL A 28 7.42 -11.07 -6.07
CA VAL A 28 8.15 -9.88 -5.60
C VAL A 28 9.61 -9.94 -6.03
N ARG A 29 10.15 -8.78 -6.44
CA ARG A 29 11.58 -8.53 -6.74
C ARG A 29 11.96 -7.15 -6.20
N GLU A 30 13.22 -6.96 -5.85
CA GLU A 30 13.73 -5.66 -5.40
C GLU A 30 13.44 -4.56 -6.44
N GLY A 31 13.02 -3.38 -5.96
CA GLY A 31 12.65 -2.23 -6.80
C GLY A 31 11.39 -2.41 -7.66
N ARG A 32 10.76 -3.60 -7.67
CA ARG A 32 9.59 -3.86 -8.49
C ARG A 32 8.36 -3.23 -7.86
N LYS A 33 7.72 -2.28 -8.55
CA LYS A 33 6.42 -1.72 -8.14
C LYS A 33 5.35 -2.83 -8.07
N MET A 34 4.82 -3.09 -6.89
CA MET A 34 3.81 -4.15 -6.67
C MET A 34 2.37 -3.63 -6.68
N GLY A 35 2.21 -2.31 -6.61
CA GLY A 35 0.94 -1.60 -6.62
C GLY A 35 1.18 -0.13 -6.26
N HIS A 36 0.10 0.54 -5.89
CA HIS A 36 0.12 1.84 -5.22
C HIS A 36 -1.12 1.96 -4.32
N ILE A 37 -1.12 2.99 -3.49
CA ILE A 37 -2.30 3.42 -2.76
C ILE A 37 -2.66 4.84 -3.19
N THR A 38 -3.94 5.15 -3.15
CA THR A 38 -4.47 6.50 -3.29
C THR A 38 -5.27 6.80 -2.03
N VAL A 39 -5.09 8.01 -1.47
CA VAL A 39 -5.86 8.46 -0.31
C VAL A 39 -6.65 9.69 -0.71
N LEU A 40 -7.97 9.66 -0.50
CA LEU A 40 -8.86 10.79 -0.70
C LEU A 40 -9.17 11.46 0.64
N ALA A 41 -9.24 12.78 0.64
CA ALA A 41 -9.62 13.60 1.78
C ALA A 41 -10.22 14.93 1.31
N ASP A 42 -10.77 15.71 2.24
CA ASP A 42 -11.42 16.99 1.95
C ASP A 42 -10.44 18.11 1.57
N SER A 43 -9.14 17.91 1.80
CA SER A 43 -8.09 18.82 1.37
C SER A 43 -6.82 18.08 0.91
N PRO A 44 -6.01 18.68 0.03
CA PRO A 44 -4.73 18.12 -0.38
C PRO A 44 -3.79 17.84 0.80
N ASP A 45 -3.67 18.77 1.75
CA ASP A 45 -2.81 18.63 2.92
C ASP A 45 -3.22 17.44 3.80
N ALA A 46 -4.53 17.24 3.99
CA ALA A 46 -5.04 16.10 4.75
C ALA A 46 -4.79 14.78 4.02
N ALA A 47 -4.96 14.75 2.69
CA ALA A 47 -4.67 13.57 1.88
C ALA A 47 -3.18 13.21 1.93
N GLU A 48 -2.29 14.20 1.82
CA GLU A 48 -0.85 14.02 1.93
C GLU A 48 -0.46 13.48 3.31
N GLN A 49 -0.88 14.14 4.39
CA GLN A 49 -0.55 13.70 5.76
C GLN A 49 -0.96 12.24 6.02
N ARG A 50 -2.18 11.86 5.61
CA ARG A 50 -2.67 10.49 5.75
C ARG A 50 -1.91 9.50 4.86
N ALA A 51 -1.63 9.86 3.61
CA ALA A 51 -0.84 9.02 2.70
C ALA A 51 0.58 8.78 3.23
N LEU A 52 1.24 9.82 3.77
CA LEU A 52 2.57 9.71 4.38
C LEU A 52 2.53 8.80 5.61
N ALA A 53 1.53 8.94 6.48
CA ALA A 53 1.37 8.08 7.64
C ALA A 53 1.18 6.61 7.26
N LEU A 54 0.38 6.32 6.23
CA LEU A 54 0.14 4.95 5.76
C LEU A 54 1.34 4.34 5.03
N ARG A 55 2.10 5.15 4.27
CA ARG A 55 3.27 4.69 3.50
C ARG A 55 4.23 3.89 4.37
N ASP A 56 4.46 4.34 5.59
CA ASP A 56 5.47 3.74 6.48
C ASP A 56 4.98 2.43 7.13
N HIS A 57 3.69 2.13 7.02
CA HIS A 57 3.05 0.94 7.60
C HIS A 57 2.67 -0.14 6.58
N ILE A 58 2.65 0.19 5.28
CA ILE A 58 2.28 -0.74 4.22
C ILE A 58 3.50 -1.11 3.41
N SER A 59 3.80 -2.41 3.35
CA SER A 59 4.92 -2.93 2.55
C SER A 59 4.54 -4.22 1.83
N THR A 60 5.22 -4.50 0.72
CA THR A 60 5.11 -5.81 0.06
C THR A 60 6.34 -6.64 0.40
N VAL A 61 6.11 -7.74 1.10
CA VAL A 61 7.12 -8.77 1.38
C VAL A 61 6.79 -10.01 0.57
N HIS A 62 7.63 -11.05 0.63
CA HIS A 62 7.31 -12.34 0.05
C HIS A 62 7.46 -13.44 1.09
N ALA A 63 6.63 -14.48 0.98
CA ALA A 63 6.88 -15.73 1.69
C ALA A 63 8.22 -16.32 1.24
N HIS A 64 8.89 -17.05 2.13
CA HIS A 64 10.04 -17.89 1.78
C HIS A 64 9.61 -19.02 0.84
#